data_AF-A0A101H5F1-F1
#
_entry.id   AF-A0A101H5F1-F1
#
_cell.length_a   1.000
_cell.length_b   1.000
_cell.length_c   1.000
_cell.angle_alpha   90.00
_cell.angle_beta   90.00
_cell.angle_gamma   90.00
#
_symmetry.space_group_name_H-M   'P 1'
#
loop_
_entity.id
_entity.type
_entity.pdbx_description
1 polymer ?
#
loop_
_entity_poly.entity_id
_entity_poly.type
_entity_poly.pdbx_seq_one_letter_code
_entity_poly.pdbx_strand_id
1 'polypeptide(L)'
;GSMDAEILTPGTNEPDPADRYIIIAPKDASPSGIAEQVLQNGGSVIIADEEGDANQLLEALGSRMQIVPGNVSSLDMEFASTRTIIATVSGNHTLLDGISTLTFNRPSSITGGTPLVTTSVLSWTDTTGSGRPGAGASLGRYTLIAREEVDPGEIILIADASLFATTMQEVRQLHDNRQFLENMLDTNGTVSVDAVYGKTADAEGPAYIIHKVKSAPISTIIAILLLMVFVIVAFRKQIL
;
A
#
# COMPACT_ATOMS: atom_id res chain seq x y z
N GLY A 1 -17.96 4.04 21.46
CA GLY A 1 -19.21 4.16 20.68
C GLY A 1 -19.12 3.14 19.58
N SER A 2 -20.21 2.43 19.29
CA SER A 2 -20.30 1.46 18.19
C SER A 2 -19.86 2.14 16.89
N MET A 3 -18.85 1.60 16.23
CA MET A 3 -18.48 1.98 14.86
C MET A 3 -19.43 1.22 13.94
N ASP A 4 -20.49 1.91 13.49
CA ASP A 4 -21.44 1.36 12.54
C ASP A 4 -20.84 1.54 11.14
N ALA A 5 -20.05 0.56 10.70
CA ALA A 5 -19.59 0.49 9.31
C ALA A 5 -20.74 -0.07 8.45
N GLU A 6 -21.31 0.76 7.60
CA GLU A 6 -22.35 0.37 6.66
C GLU A 6 -21.73 -0.36 5.46
N ILE A 7 -22.18 -1.59 5.20
CA ILE A 7 -21.70 -2.38 4.06
C ILE A 7 -22.54 -2.02 2.84
N LEU A 8 -21.96 -1.26 1.91
CA LEU A 8 -22.56 -1.09 0.59
C LEU A 8 -22.36 -2.38 -0.21
N THR A 9 -23.47 -3.01 -0.61
CA THR A 9 -23.42 -4.06 -1.63
C THR A 9 -23.03 -3.46 -2.97
N PRO A 10 -22.05 -4.03 -3.71
CA PRO A 10 -21.69 -3.53 -5.02
C PRO A 10 -22.92 -3.49 -5.93
N GLY A 11 -23.25 -2.28 -6.41
CA GLY A 11 -24.36 -2.02 -7.32
C GLY A 11 -25.64 -1.46 -6.69
N THR A 12 -25.68 -1.13 -5.39
CA THR A 12 -26.88 -0.51 -4.78
C THR A 12 -26.66 0.86 -4.16
N ASN A 13 -25.44 1.25 -3.83
CA ASN A 13 -25.15 2.56 -3.25
C ASN A 13 -23.99 3.24 -4.00
N GLU A 14 -24.16 4.51 -4.34
CA GLU A 14 -23.09 5.35 -4.89
C GLU A 14 -22.05 5.65 -3.78
N PRO A 15 -20.74 5.66 -4.10
CA PRO A 15 -19.70 6.04 -3.16
C PRO A 15 -19.93 7.45 -2.58
N ASP A 16 -19.69 7.65 -1.28
CA ASP A 16 -19.67 8.98 -0.66
C ASP A 16 -18.36 9.72 -1.00
N PRO A 17 -18.34 11.07 -1.10
CA PRO A 17 -17.10 11.85 -1.12
C PRO A 17 -16.06 11.49 -0.04
N ALA A 18 -16.46 10.90 1.09
CA ALA A 18 -15.54 10.44 2.13
C ALA A 18 -14.96 9.03 1.89
N ASP A 19 -15.37 8.34 0.82
CA ASP A 19 -14.95 6.97 0.53
C ASP A 19 -13.50 6.88 0.08
N ARG A 20 -12.86 5.77 0.46
CA ARG A 20 -11.50 5.42 0.06
C ARG A 20 -11.48 4.09 -0.68
N TYR A 21 -10.74 4.05 -1.79
CA TYR A 21 -10.46 2.81 -2.52
C TYR A 21 -8.96 2.55 -2.54
N ILE A 22 -8.55 1.43 -1.96
CA ILE A 22 -7.15 1.03 -1.85
C ILE A 22 -6.87 -0.08 -2.86
N ILE A 23 -5.86 0.11 -3.71
CA ILE A 23 -5.43 -0.84 -4.73
C ILE A 23 -3.98 -1.22 -4.43
N ILE A 24 -3.72 -2.52 -4.25
CA ILE A 24 -2.40 -3.03 -3.84
C ILE A 24 -1.87 -3.98 -4.92
N ALA A 25 -0.68 -3.66 -5.44
CA ALA A 25 0.04 -4.40 -6.46
C ALA A 25 -0.87 -4.81 -7.64
N PRO A 26 -1.51 -3.84 -8.32
CA PRO A 26 -2.37 -4.14 -9.47
C PRO A 26 -1.58 -4.90 -10.53
N LYS A 27 -2.24 -5.75 -11.32
CA LYS A 27 -1.60 -6.49 -12.43
C LYS A 27 -1.96 -5.94 -13.82
N ASP A 28 -2.97 -5.09 -13.88
CA ASP A 28 -3.46 -4.42 -15.07
C ASP A 28 -4.36 -3.23 -14.67
N ALA A 29 -4.92 -2.54 -15.67
CA ALA A 29 -5.84 -1.42 -15.46
C ALA A 29 -7.28 -1.83 -15.05
N SER A 30 -7.55 -3.10 -14.73
CA SER A 30 -8.91 -3.59 -14.43
C SER A 30 -9.63 -2.91 -13.26
N PRO A 31 -8.98 -2.37 -12.20
CA PRO A 31 -9.70 -1.71 -11.11
C PRO A 31 -10.37 -0.37 -11.51
N SER A 32 -10.26 0.09 -12.76
CA SER A 32 -10.58 1.46 -13.16
C SER A 32 -12.03 1.88 -12.86
N GLY A 33 -13.03 1.02 -13.08
CA GLY A 33 -14.44 1.43 -12.94
C GLY A 33 -14.86 1.86 -11.53
N ILE A 34 -14.34 1.19 -10.49
CA ILE A 34 -14.63 1.58 -9.08
C ILE A 34 -13.79 2.81 -8.71
N ALA A 35 -12.51 2.84 -9.11
CA ALA A 35 -11.62 3.96 -8.85
C ALA A 35 -12.16 5.26 -9.49
N GLU A 36 -12.60 5.22 -10.74
CA GLU A 36 -13.25 6.33 -11.44
C GLU A 36 -14.47 6.84 -10.68
N GLN A 37 -15.34 5.92 -10.20
CA GLN A 37 -16.54 6.29 -9.47
C GLN A 37 -16.22 6.97 -8.13
N VAL A 38 -15.22 6.46 -7.39
CA VAL A 38 -14.77 7.08 -6.13
C VAL A 38 -14.22 8.47 -6.38
N LEU A 39 -13.39 8.65 -7.41
CA LEU A 39 -12.86 9.98 -7.78
C LEU A 39 -13.96 10.94 -8.21
N GLN A 40 -14.91 10.50 -9.04
CA GLN A 40 -16.04 11.31 -9.51
C GLN A 40 -16.94 11.80 -8.38
N ASN A 41 -16.95 11.08 -7.24
CA ASN A 41 -17.72 11.46 -6.07
C ASN A 41 -16.93 12.31 -5.07
N GLY A 42 -15.64 12.57 -5.33
CA GLY A 42 -14.77 13.38 -4.47
C GLY A 42 -13.99 12.57 -3.44
N GLY A 43 -14.02 11.25 -3.53
CA GLY A 43 -13.27 10.33 -2.67
C GLY A 43 -11.81 10.21 -3.04
N SER A 44 -11.13 9.30 -2.35
CA SER A 44 -9.68 9.12 -2.45
C SER A 44 -9.33 7.72 -2.95
N VAL A 45 -8.47 7.64 -3.98
CA VAL A 45 -7.94 6.38 -4.49
C VAL A 45 -6.47 6.25 -4.08
N ILE A 46 -6.17 5.25 -3.26
CA ILE A 46 -4.83 4.96 -2.79
C ILE A 46 -4.30 3.76 -3.59
N ILE A 47 -3.16 3.93 -4.25
CA ILE A 47 -2.55 2.88 -5.09
C ILE A 47 -1.16 2.61 -4.54
N ALA A 48 -0.85 1.34 -4.27
CA ALA A 48 0.46 0.90 -3.85
C ALA A 48 1.06 -0.07 -4.88
N ASP A 49 2.23 0.28 -5.41
CA ASP A 49 2.91 -0.48 -6.45
C ASP A 49 4.41 -0.13 -6.45
N GLU A 50 5.23 -1.13 -6.73
CA GLU A 50 6.68 -1.00 -6.91
C GLU A 50 7.15 -1.49 -8.29
N GLU A 51 6.32 -2.21 -9.04
CA GLU A 51 6.71 -2.82 -10.32
C GLU A 51 6.41 -1.91 -11.52
N GLY A 52 5.48 -0.95 -11.37
CA GLY A 52 5.01 -0.07 -12.44
C GLY A 52 3.75 -0.57 -13.15
N ASP A 53 3.15 -1.65 -12.67
CA ASP A 53 1.91 -2.21 -13.18
C ASP A 53 0.73 -1.22 -13.01
N ALA A 54 0.82 -0.31 -12.03
CA ALA A 54 -0.18 0.74 -11.81
C ALA A 54 -0.17 1.86 -12.87
N ASN A 55 0.87 1.99 -13.68
CA ASN A 55 1.05 3.16 -14.56
C ASN A 55 -0.06 3.30 -15.61
N GLN A 56 -0.54 2.20 -16.18
CA GLN A 56 -1.65 2.24 -17.14
C GLN A 56 -2.96 2.64 -16.46
N LEU A 57 -3.19 2.20 -15.21
CA LEU A 57 -4.35 2.61 -14.42
C LEU A 57 -4.28 4.11 -14.08
N LEU A 58 -3.12 4.59 -13.63
CA LEU A 58 -2.90 6.00 -13.32
C LEU A 58 -3.19 6.91 -14.51
N GLU A 59 -2.71 6.54 -15.71
CA GLU A 59 -2.99 7.26 -16.95
C GLU A 59 -4.49 7.24 -17.29
N ALA A 60 -5.16 6.09 -17.15
CA ALA A 60 -6.60 5.97 -17.39
C ALA A 60 -7.43 6.83 -16.43
N LEU A 61 -6.96 7.00 -15.19
CA LEU A 61 -7.58 7.88 -14.18
C LEU A 61 -7.20 9.36 -14.35
N GLY A 62 -6.42 9.72 -15.38
CA GLY A 62 -6.01 11.10 -15.65
C GLY A 62 -4.88 11.62 -14.76
N SER A 63 -4.21 10.75 -14.00
CA SER A 63 -3.04 11.09 -13.19
C SER A 63 -1.80 11.27 -14.07
N ARG A 64 -0.90 12.17 -13.67
CA ARG A 64 0.45 12.29 -14.26
C ARG A 64 1.50 11.60 -13.40
N MET A 65 1.11 11.07 -12.24
CA MET A 65 2.00 10.28 -11.42
C MET A 65 2.35 8.97 -12.12
N GLN A 66 3.59 8.55 -11.97
CA GLN A 66 4.08 7.26 -12.47
C GLN A 66 5.04 6.65 -11.46
N ILE A 67 4.94 5.33 -11.29
CA ILE A 67 6.01 4.52 -10.72
C ILE A 67 7.13 4.42 -11.74
N VAL A 68 8.33 4.78 -11.32
CA VAL A 68 9.57 4.49 -12.05
C VAL A 68 10.12 3.19 -11.47
N PRO A 69 10.02 2.07 -12.20
CA PRO A 69 10.40 0.76 -11.68
C PRO A 69 11.89 0.69 -11.37
N GLY A 70 12.22 0.00 -10.29
CA GLY A 70 13.58 -0.24 -9.83
C GLY A 70 13.77 0.17 -8.39
N ASN A 71 14.77 -0.39 -7.73
CA ASN A 71 14.90 -0.26 -6.29
C ASN A 71 15.58 1.06 -5.88
N VAL A 72 14.94 1.87 -5.06
CA VAL A 72 15.60 2.99 -4.35
C VAL A 72 16.33 2.44 -3.13
N SER A 73 17.58 2.84 -2.96
CA SER A 73 18.41 2.55 -1.79
C SER A 73 18.81 3.83 -1.07
N SER A 74 19.14 3.73 0.21
CA SER A 74 19.54 4.87 1.04
C SER A 74 20.57 4.50 2.09
N LEU A 75 21.29 5.50 2.58
CA LEU A 75 22.07 5.42 3.82
C LEU A 75 21.19 5.58 5.07
N ASP A 76 20.01 6.18 4.95
CA ASP A 76 19.01 6.21 6.01
C ASP A 76 18.21 4.91 5.93
N MET A 77 18.62 3.93 6.72
CA MET A 77 18.17 2.55 6.60
C MET A 77 17.81 1.93 7.94
N GLU A 78 16.93 0.95 7.87
CA GLU A 78 16.55 0.06 8.96
C GLU A 78 17.16 -1.34 8.73
N PHE A 79 17.37 -2.10 9.80
CA PHE A 79 17.96 -3.46 9.77
C PHE A 79 19.32 -3.58 9.07
N ALA A 80 20.10 -2.49 9.02
CA ALA A 80 21.38 -2.43 8.30
C ALA A 80 21.28 -2.86 6.81
N SER A 81 20.11 -2.64 6.21
CA SER A 81 19.82 -2.97 4.81
C SER A 81 19.59 -1.67 4.04
N THR A 82 20.47 -1.34 3.09
CA THR A 82 20.32 -0.14 2.24
C THR A 82 19.06 -0.16 1.36
N ARG A 83 18.32 -1.28 1.38
CA ARG A 83 17.06 -1.50 0.67
C ARG A 83 15.84 -1.42 1.57
N THR A 84 16.04 -1.44 2.88
CA THR A 84 14.99 -1.18 3.85
C THR A 84 15.21 0.22 4.39
N ILE A 85 14.58 1.21 3.76
CA ILE A 85 14.95 2.60 3.91
C ILE A 85 13.97 3.35 4.80
N ILE A 86 14.50 4.34 5.52
CA ILE A 86 13.71 5.29 6.29
C ILE A 86 13.50 6.53 5.44
N ALA A 87 12.25 6.93 5.25
CA ALA A 87 11.89 8.15 4.54
C ALA A 87 11.08 9.08 5.44
N THR A 88 11.11 10.38 5.13
CA THR A 88 10.55 11.43 5.98
C THR A 88 9.36 12.09 5.30
N VAL A 89 8.36 12.44 6.12
CA VAL A 89 7.24 13.27 5.66
C VAL A 89 7.76 14.64 5.19
N SER A 90 7.41 14.99 3.95
CA SER A 90 7.83 16.24 3.29
C SER A 90 6.66 17.09 2.80
N GLY A 91 5.44 16.54 2.81
CA GLY A 91 4.21 17.24 2.44
C GLY A 91 3.15 17.12 3.54
N ASN A 92 2.10 17.94 3.45
CA ASN A 92 0.98 17.90 4.40
C ASN A 92 -0.16 17.05 3.82
N HIS A 93 -0.65 16.09 4.61
CA HIS A 93 -1.79 15.25 4.27
C HIS A 93 -2.35 14.60 5.54
N THR A 94 -3.67 14.45 5.64
CA THR A 94 -4.32 13.86 6.83
C THR A 94 -3.90 12.40 7.07
N LEU A 95 -3.59 11.65 6.00
CA LEU A 95 -3.01 10.30 6.12
C LEU A 95 -1.68 10.28 6.88
N LEU A 96 -0.98 11.41 6.96
CA LEU A 96 0.33 11.54 7.62
C LEU A 96 0.24 12.25 8.97
N ASP A 97 -0.96 12.44 9.52
CA ASP A 97 -1.14 13.02 10.84
C ASP A 97 -0.47 12.15 11.92
N GLY A 98 0.40 12.77 12.72
CA GLY A 98 1.18 12.08 13.75
C GLY A 98 2.38 11.27 13.23
N ILE A 99 2.67 11.34 11.92
CA ILE A 99 3.73 10.57 11.27
C ILE A 99 4.91 11.48 10.95
N SER A 100 6.10 11.08 11.36
CA SER A 100 7.35 11.78 11.00
C SER A 100 8.15 11.00 9.96
N THR A 101 8.15 9.68 10.09
CA THR A 101 8.97 8.80 9.25
C THR A 101 8.29 7.47 8.98
N LEU A 102 8.51 6.94 7.77
CA LEU A 102 8.02 5.63 7.35
C LEU A 102 9.19 4.77 6.89
N THR A 103 9.08 3.46 7.13
CA THR A 103 10.06 2.47 6.71
C THR A 103 9.53 1.70 5.49
N PHE A 104 10.31 1.68 4.42
CA PHE A 104 9.98 1.03 3.16
C PHE A 104 10.90 -0.15 2.91
N ASN A 105 10.45 -1.19 2.21
CA ASN A 105 11.23 -2.37 1.87
C ASN A 105 11.26 -2.58 0.36
N ARG A 106 12.41 -2.24 -0.23
CA ARG A 106 12.68 -2.24 -1.67
C ARG A 106 11.71 -1.35 -2.46
N PRO A 107 11.49 -0.10 -2.03
CA PRO A 107 10.56 0.78 -2.74
C PRO A 107 11.10 1.14 -4.12
N SER A 108 10.18 1.44 -5.03
CA SER A 108 10.46 2.19 -6.25
C SER A 108 10.44 3.69 -6.00
N SER A 109 10.41 4.51 -7.05
CA SER A 109 10.25 5.95 -6.94
C SER A 109 9.07 6.45 -7.76
N ILE A 110 8.53 7.61 -7.36
CA ILE A 110 7.42 8.27 -8.06
C ILE A 110 7.93 9.51 -8.80
N THR A 111 7.47 9.68 -10.03
CA THR A 111 7.54 10.95 -10.77
C THR A 111 6.15 11.55 -10.92
N GLY A 112 6.04 12.88 -10.92
CA GLY A 112 4.76 13.58 -10.95
C GLY A 112 4.14 13.78 -9.56
N GLY A 113 2.97 14.44 -9.52
CA GLY A 113 2.25 14.74 -8.29
C GLY A 113 2.98 15.69 -7.32
N THR A 114 2.37 15.88 -6.16
CA THR A 114 2.95 16.59 -5.01
C THR A 114 3.56 15.57 -4.06
N PRO A 115 4.86 15.65 -3.76
CA PRO A 115 5.52 14.70 -2.86
C PRO A 115 5.03 14.84 -1.43
N LEU A 116 4.66 13.72 -0.83
CA LEU A 116 4.23 13.63 0.57
C LEU A 116 5.29 12.99 1.47
N VAL A 117 5.99 11.97 0.98
CA VAL A 117 7.09 11.30 1.68
C VAL A 117 8.27 11.14 0.72
N THR A 118 9.44 11.58 1.17
CA THR A 118 10.67 11.56 0.37
C THR A 118 11.84 10.98 1.16
N THR A 119 12.80 10.44 0.42
CA THR A 119 14.07 10.01 0.98
C THR A 119 14.97 11.21 1.33
N SER A 120 16.08 10.95 2.02
CA SER A 120 17.16 11.93 2.14
C SER A 120 17.91 12.11 0.81
N VAL A 121 18.85 13.07 0.81
CA VAL A 121 19.76 13.31 -0.31
C VAL A 121 20.80 12.21 -0.49
N LEU A 122 20.92 11.28 0.47
CA LEU A 122 21.88 10.17 0.46
C LEU A 122 21.24 8.89 -0.09
N SER A 123 20.30 9.03 -1.01
CA SER A 123 19.63 7.92 -1.69
C SER A 123 20.01 7.85 -3.16
N TRP A 124 19.86 6.67 -3.76
CA TRP A 124 20.15 6.41 -5.18
C TRP A 124 19.27 5.29 -5.72
N THR A 125 19.15 5.23 -7.05
CA THR A 125 18.56 4.08 -7.74
C THR A 125 19.58 2.94 -7.84
N ASP A 126 19.25 1.78 -7.27
CA ASP A 126 20.05 0.54 -7.29
C ASP A 126 19.66 -0.33 -8.49
N THR A 127 20.19 0.01 -9.67
CA THR A 127 19.91 -0.68 -10.93
C THR A 127 20.53 -2.08 -11.02
N THR A 128 21.58 -2.35 -10.25
CA THR A 128 22.32 -3.63 -10.29
C THR A 128 21.89 -4.59 -9.20
N GLY A 129 21.09 -4.12 -8.26
CA GLY A 129 20.58 -4.90 -7.17
C GLY A 129 21.59 -5.13 -6.04
N SER A 130 22.66 -4.35 -5.98
CA SER A 130 23.78 -4.55 -5.06
C SER A 130 23.62 -3.88 -3.70
N GLY A 131 22.61 -3.00 -3.56
CA GLY A 131 22.45 -2.13 -2.39
C GLY A 131 23.59 -1.13 -2.22
N ARG A 132 24.39 -0.87 -3.28
CA ARG A 132 25.48 0.10 -3.29
C ARG A 132 25.34 1.03 -4.50
N PRO A 133 25.76 2.31 -4.38
CA PRO A 133 25.77 3.20 -5.53
C PRO A 133 26.77 2.69 -6.56
N GLY A 134 26.31 2.51 -7.80
CA GLY A 134 27.18 2.18 -8.93
C GLY A 134 28.07 3.35 -9.34
N ALA A 135 29.03 3.09 -10.23
CA ALA A 135 29.82 4.16 -10.83
C ALA A 135 28.91 5.12 -11.61
N GLY A 136 28.92 6.40 -11.23
CA GLY A 136 28.05 7.43 -11.84
C GLY A 136 26.62 7.49 -11.28
N ALA A 137 26.30 6.73 -10.23
CA ALA A 137 25.01 6.88 -9.55
C ALA A 137 24.88 8.29 -8.97
N SER A 138 23.78 8.97 -9.31
CA SER A 138 23.46 10.26 -8.71
C SER A 138 22.84 10.01 -7.34
N LEU A 139 23.39 10.67 -6.32
CA LEU A 139 22.71 10.80 -5.04
C LEU A 139 21.63 11.87 -5.16
N GLY A 140 20.49 11.64 -4.52
CA GLY A 140 19.36 12.55 -4.59
C GLY A 140 18.21 12.14 -3.70
N ARG A 141 17.19 13.01 -3.65
CA ARG A 141 15.91 12.72 -3.00
C ARG A 141 14.99 12.05 -4.01
N TYR A 142 14.28 11.02 -3.54
CA TYR A 142 13.28 10.31 -4.30
C TYR A 142 11.94 10.38 -3.57
N THR A 143 10.87 10.56 -4.33
CA THR A 143 9.51 10.55 -3.80
C THR A 143 9.03 9.11 -3.69
N LEU A 144 8.55 8.73 -2.51
CA LEU A 144 8.02 7.38 -2.23
C LEU A 144 6.51 7.39 -2.02
N ILE A 145 5.95 8.52 -1.58
CA ILE A 145 4.51 8.75 -1.55
C ILE A 145 4.24 10.12 -2.17
N ALA A 146 3.29 10.18 -3.09
CA ALA A 146 2.85 11.41 -3.73
C ALA A 146 1.32 11.46 -3.78
N ARG A 147 0.78 12.67 -3.94
CA ARG A 147 -0.64 12.88 -4.24
C ARG A 147 -0.85 13.69 -5.50
N GLU A 148 -1.95 13.47 -6.18
CA GLU A 148 -2.44 14.33 -7.26
C GLU A 148 -3.96 14.48 -7.14
N GLU A 149 -4.43 15.72 -7.21
CA GLU A 149 -5.85 16.04 -7.25
C GLU A 149 -6.40 15.64 -8.64
N VAL A 150 -7.50 14.89 -8.66
CA VAL A 150 -8.23 14.50 -9.87
C VAL A 150 -9.69 14.88 -9.65
N ASP A 151 -10.01 16.14 -9.99
CA ASP A 151 -11.28 16.81 -9.66
C ASP A 151 -12.51 15.91 -9.95
N PRO A 152 -13.37 15.65 -8.95
CA PRO A 152 -13.41 16.23 -7.59
C PRO A 152 -12.63 15.49 -6.49
N GLY A 153 -11.95 14.38 -6.78
CA GLY A 153 -11.25 13.53 -5.80
C GLY A 153 -9.73 13.68 -5.83
N GLU A 154 -9.04 12.71 -5.22
CA GLU A 154 -7.58 12.64 -5.22
C GLU A 154 -7.04 11.22 -5.38
N ILE A 155 -5.82 11.12 -5.90
CA ILE A 155 -5.05 9.89 -5.96
C ILE A 155 -3.83 10.03 -5.05
N ILE A 156 -3.59 9.03 -4.20
CA ILE A 156 -2.34 8.85 -3.45
C ILE A 156 -1.62 7.64 -4.02
N LEU A 157 -0.38 7.84 -4.46
CA LEU A 157 0.48 6.77 -4.97
C LEU A 157 1.58 6.46 -3.96
N ILE A 158 1.81 5.17 -3.71
CA ILE A 158 2.79 4.64 -2.77
C ILE A 158 3.71 3.69 -3.54
N ALA A 159 5.02 3.95 -3.50
CA ALA A 159 6.01 3.22 -4.29
C ALA A 159 6.43 1.85 -3.70
N ASP A 160 5.61 1.26 -2.83
CA ASP A 160 5.92 0.05 -2.08
C ASP A 160 4.64 -0.60 -1.52
N ALA A 161 4.18 -1.69 -2.14
CA ALA A 161 3.05 -2.47 -1.66
C ALA A 161 3.36 -3.26 -0.38
N SER A 162 4.63 -3.47 -0.04
CA SER A 162 5.02 -4.25 1.13
C SER A 162 4.67 -3.56 2.46
N LEU A 163 4.36 -2.25 2.46
CA LEU A 163 3.78 -1.57 3.63
C LEU A 163 2.49 -2.23 4.14
N PHE A 164 1.75 -2.91 3.26
CA PHE A 164 0.54 -3.65 3.60
C PHE A 164 0.80 -5.11 4.02
N ALA A 165 2.04 -5.59 3.93
CA ALA A 165 2.39 -6.96 4.32
C ALA A 165 2.51 -7.07 5.85
N THR A 166 2.00 -8.18 6.43
CA THR A 166 2.02 -8.43 7.88
C THR A 166 3.43 -8.38 8.48
N THR A 167 4.45 -8.85 7.75
CA THR A 167 5.86 -8.79 8.18
C THR A 167 6.33 -7.34 8.37
N MET A 168 5.81 -6.39 7.59
CA MET A 168 6.10 -4.95 7.74
C MET A 168 5.25 -4.26 8.81
N GLN A 169 4.33 -4.96 9.47
CA GLN A 169 3.46 -4.38 10.51
C GLN A 169 3.83 -4.87 11.91
N GLU A 170 4.29 -6.12 12.03
CA GLU A 170 4.58 -6.75 13.32
C GLU A 170 5.96 -6.40 13.88
N VAL A 171 6.86 -5.86 13.06
CA VAL A 171 8.20 -5.50 13.53
C VAL A 171 8.14 -4.16 14.25
N ARG A 172 8.39 -4.22 15.57
CA ARG A 172 8.37 -3.08 16.51
C ARG A 172 9.28 -1.89 16.15
N GLN A 173 10.13 -2.02 15.13
CA GLN A 173 11.11 -1.01 14.70
C GLN A 173 10.68 -0.24 13.44
N LEU A 174 9.56 -0.60 12.80
CA LEU A 174 9.11 -0.01 11.53
C LEU A 174 8.39 1.35 11.67
N HIS A 175 8.94 2.19 12.56
CA HIS A 175 8.56 3.57 12.77
C HIS A 175 7.03 3.76 12.85
N ASP A 176 6.49 4.71 12.08
CA ASP A 176 5.10 5.11 12.14
C ASP A 176 4.23 4.34 11.11
N ASN A 177 4.74 3.25 10.52
CA ASN A 177 4.02 2.48 9.48
C ASN A 177 2.64 2.00 9.95
N ARG A 178 2.52 1.59 11.23
CA ARG A 178 1.22 1.18 11.79
C ARG A 178 0.25 2.36 11.84
N GLN A 179 0.71 3.53 12.29
CA GLN A 179 -0.11 4.74 12.34
C GLN A 179 -0.56 5.15 10.92
N PHE A 180 0.30 4.98 9.91
CA PHE A 180 -0.04 5.25 8.52
C PHE A 180 -1.22 4.42 8.02
N LEU A 181 -1.19 3.11 8.31
CA LEU A 181 -2.26 2.20 7.95
C LEU A 181 -3.53 2.49 8.76
N GLU A 182 -3.40 2.81 10.04
CA GLU A 182 -4.52 3.25 10.88
C GLU A 182 -5.18 4.51 10.28
N ASN A 183 -4.40 5.53 9.89
CA ASN A 183 -4.92 6.75 9.28
C ASN A 183 -5.62 6.49 7.92
N MET A 184 -5.17 5.50 7.13
CA MET A 184 -5.86 5.08 5.89
C MET A 184 -7.21 4.44 6.13
N LEU A 185 -7.34 3.71 7.24
CA LEU A 185 -8.57 3.03 7.61
C LEU A 185 -9.50 3.92 8.45
N ASP A 186 -8.96 4.96 9.08
CA ASP A 186 -9.70 5.93 9.87
C ASP A 186 -10.35 6.97 8.95
N THR A 187 -11.57 6.66 8.52
CA THR A 187 -12.47 7.56 7.79
C THR A 187 -13.88 7.43 8.34
N ASN A 188 -14.66 8.51 8.21
CA ASN A 188 -16.10 8.49 8.47
C ASN A 188 -16.89 7.81 7.33
N GLY A 189 -16.23 7.48 6.21
CA GLY A 189 -16.82 6.82 5.04
C GLY A 189 -16.46 5.33 4.93
N THR A 190 -16.60 4.78 3.71
CA THR A 190 -16.32 3.38 3.40
C THR A 190 -14.87 3.21 2.93
N VAL A 191 -14.22 2.13 3.35
CA VAL A 191 -12.93 1.71 2.78
C VAL A 191 -13.10 0.41 2.02
N SER A 192 -12.82 0.45 0.73
CA SER A 192 -12.80 -0.72 -0.15
C SER A 192 -11.35 -1.06 -0.52
N VAL A 193 -11.00 -2.35 -0.54
CA VAL A 193 -9.63 -2.82 -0.81
C VAL A 193 -9.64 -3.84 -1.95
N ASP A 194 -8.80 -3.60 -2.95
CA ASP A 194 -8.47 -4.52 -4.04
C ASP A 194 -6.97 -4.86 -3.97
N ALA A 195 -6.66 -6.15 -3.90
CA ALA A 195 -5.29 -6.61 -3.72
C ALA A 195 -5.02 -7.82 -4.61
N VAL A 196 -3.94 -7.73 -5.40
CA VAL A 196 -3.47 -8.84 -6.23
C VAL A 196 -2.05 -9.19 -5.80
N TYR A 197 -1.87 -10.32 -5.12
CA TYR A 197 -0.54 -10.76 -4.70
C TYR A 197 0.22 -11.40 -5.88
N GLY A 198 1.18 -10.65 -6.44
CA GLY A 198 2.16 -11.13 -7.43
C GLY A 198 3.55 -11.36 -6.82
N LYS A 199 4.12 -12.56 -7.04
CA LYS A 199 5.46 -13.06 -6.71
C LYS A 199 6.40 -12.20 -5.81
N THR A 200 6.23 -12.33 -4.50
CA THR A 200 7.33 -12.32 -3.52
C THR A 200 7.34 -13.54 -2.60
N ALA A 201 6.84 -14.67 -3.10
CA ALA A 201 7.11 -15.98 -2.49
C ALA A 201 7.56 -16.94 -3.58
N ASP A 202 8.83 -17.32 -3.52
CA ASP A 202 9.34 -18.55 -4.12
C ASP A 202 8.79 -19.74 -3.31
N ALA A 203 7.46 -19.88 -3.34
CA ALA A 203 6.72 -20.98 -2.74
C ALA A 203 5.68 -21.42 -3.77
N GLU A 204 5.87 -22.63 -4.27
CA GLU A 204 4.91 -23.34 -5.10
C GLU A 204 3.51 -23.34 -4.44
N GLY A 205 2.47 -22.84 -5.12
CA GLY A 205 1.09 -23.17 -4.76
C GLY A 205 0.03 -22.11 -4.99
N PRO A 206 -1.24 -22.52 -5.13
CA PRO A 206 -2.28 -21.79 -5.87
C PRO A 206 -3.03 -20.81 -4.96
N ALA A 207 -2.64 -19.53 -4.99
CA ALA A 207 -3.33 -18.45 -4.27
C ALA A 207 -3.95 -17.43 -5.22
N TYR A 208 -4.65 -17.90 -6.26
CA TYR A 208 -5.71 -17.11 -6.87
C TYR A 208 -6.97 -17.31 -6.03
N ILE A 209 -7.05 -16.63 -4.89
CA ILE A 209 -8.31 -16.43 -4.17
C ILE A 209 -8.45 -14.93 -3.96
N ILE A 210 -8.92 -14.26 -5.01
CA ILE A 210 -9.70 -13.04 -4.86
C ILE A 210 -10.97 -13.44 -4.11
N HIS A 211 -10.88 -13.46 -2.78
CA HIS A 211 -12.08 -13.43 -1.97
C HIS A 211 -12.42 -11.96 -1.78
N LYS A 212 -13.39 -11.51 -2.60
CA LYS A 212 -14.33 -10.46 -2.21
C LYS A 212 -14.49 -10.53 -0.70
N VAL A 213 -14.08 -9.49 0.00
CA VAL A 213 -14.53 -9.23 1.37
C VAL A 213 -16.03 -8.93 1.28
N LYS A 214 -16.82 -9.97 1.02
CA LYS A 214 -18.20 -10.05 1.47
C LYS A 214 -18.09 -10.20 2.98
N SER A 215 -18.15 -9.07 3.67
CA SER A 215 -18.75 -8.92 4.99
C SER A 215 -19.00 -10.25 5.71
N ALA A 216 -17.94 -10.80 6.30
CA ALA A 216 -18.10 -11.88 7.25
C ALA A 216 -18.27 -11.17 8.60
N PRO A 217 -19.39 -11.35 9.34
CA PRO A 217 -19.52 -10.79 10.68
C PRO A 217 -18.29 -11.20 11.50
N ILE A 218 -17.86 -10.39 12.48
CA ILE A 218 -16.66 -10.66 13.30
C ILE A 218 -16.64 -12.11 13.83
N SER A 219 -17.82 -12.73 14.04
CA SER A 219 -18.00 -14.14 14.34
C SER A 219 -17.37 -15.12 13.33
N THR A 220 -17.35 -14.82 12.04
CA THR A 220 -16.78 -15.67 10.98
C THR A 220 -15.26 -15.55 10.94
N ILE A 221 -14.70 -14.36 11.16
CA ILE A 221 -13.24 -14.17 11.32
C ILE A 221 -12.77 -14.93 12.56
N ILE A 222 -13.50 -14.82 13.67
CA ILE A 222 -13.26 -15.60 14.89
C ILE A 222 -13.40 -17.10 14.60
N ALA A 223 -14.39 -17.54 13.83
CA ALA A 223 -14.57 -18.95 13.48
C ALA A 223 -13.42 -19.51 12.63
N ILE A 224 -12.89 -18.74 11.68
CA ILE A 224 -11.74 -19.13 10.85
C ILE A 224 -10.47 -19.20 11.70
N LEU A 225 -10.26 -18.24 12.59
CA LEU A 225 -9.14 -18.26 13.55
C LEU A 225 -9.25 -19.45 14.50
N LEU A 226 -10.43 -19.74 15.03
CA LEU A 226 -10.69 -20.91 15.86
C LEU A 226 -10.49 -22.22 15.10
N LEU A 227 -10.87 -22.29 13.82
CA LEU A 227 -10.66 -23.45 12.97
C LEU A 227 -9.17 -23.68 12.70
N MET A 228 -8.40 -22.62 12.42
CA MET A 228 -6.93 -22.71 12.29
C MET A 228 -6.28 -23.21 13.58
N VAL A 229 -6.66 -22.65 14.73
CA VAL A 229 -6.14 -23.09 16.04
C VAL A 229 -6.54 -24.54 16.32
N PHE A 230 -7.77 -24.94 16.00
CA PHE A 230 -8.23 -26.32 16.15
C PHE A 230 -7.43 -27.29 15.28
N VAL A 231 -7.16 -26.93 14.03
CA VAL A 231 -6.33 -27.72 13.10
C VAL A 231 -4.91 -27.85 13.65
N ILE A 232 -4.30 -26.76 14.13
CA ILE A 232 -2.96 -26.78 14.75
C ILE A 232 -2.92 -27.68 15.99
N VAL A 233 -3.95 -27.61 16.85
CA VAL A 233 -4.04 -28.44 18.06
C VAL A 233 -4.31 -29.92 17.72
N ALA A 234 -5.16 -30.20 16.73
CA ALA A 234 -5.45 -31.55 16.26
C ALA A 234 -4.20 -32.21 15.64
N PHE A 235 -3.43 -31.48 14.83
CA PHE A 235 -2.15 -31.95 14.30
C PHE A 235 -1.11 -32.15 15.40
N ARG A 236 -1.07 -31.28 16.42
CA ARG A 236 -0.21 -31.48 17.60
C ARG A 236 -0.60 -32.69 18.44
N LYS A 237 -1.88 -33.06 18.48
CA LYS A 237 -2.36 -34.26 19.19
C LYS A 237 -2.23 -35.56 18.40
N GLN A 238 -2.08 -35.51 17.07
CA GLN A 238 -1.79 -36.69 16.25
C GLN A 238 -0.30 -37.06 16.18
N ILE A 239 0.58 -36.22 16.75
CA ILE A 239 2.04 -36.43 16.81
C ILE A 239 2.49 -36.85 18.23
N LEU A 240 1.54 -37.12 19.13
CA LEU A 240 1.77 -37.62 20.50
C LEU A 240 1.20 -39.02 20.70
#